data_AF-A0A5N4BWU9-F1
#
_entry.id   AF-A0A5N4BWU9-F1
#
_cell.length_a   1.000
_cell.length_b   1.000
_cell.length_c   1.000
_cell.angle_alpha   90.00
_cell.angle_beta   90.00
_cell.angle_gamma   90.00
#
_symmetry.space_group_name_H-M   'P 1'
#
loop_
_entity.id
_entity.type
_entity.pdbx_description
1 polymer ?
#
loop_
_entity_poly.entity_id
_entity_poly.type
_entity_poly.pdbx_seq_one_letter_code
_entity_poly.pdbx_strand_id
1 'polypeptide(L)'
;MSSALTRPERISTSAMTPRHFDVHCITPKEAKYKSYKVRKISVDTKGVSPLVTHDVYNNYYPDPVIKVNDTLQTNLETNQNTHLIKFDTGNLSMLTRSANLGRIRVITNRERSSGSFDTLHVKDAKDNKQPCHLPLQHFCYWQKQQAIDISSLRKSDPLHHC
;
A
#
# COMPACT_ATOMS: atom_id res chain seq x y z
N MET A 1 -34.30 6.09 -21.68
CA MET A 1 -33.39 6.99 -20.94
C MET A 1 -32.12 6.21 -20.65
N SER A 2 -31.08 6.44 -21.47
CA SER A 2 -29.82 5.69 -21.38
C SER A 2 -29.09 6.11 -20.11
N SER A 3 -28.88 5.17 -19.18
CA SER A 3 -28.03 5.39 -18.02
C SER A 3 -26.60 5.56 -18.52
N ALA A 4 -26.17 6.82 -18.66
CA ALA A 4 -24.81 7.16 -18.99
C ALA A 4 -23.89 6.54 -17.93
N LEU A 5 -23.10 5.55 -18.33
CA LEU A 5 -21.94 5.11 -17.56
C LEU A 5 -21.06 6.34 -17.38
N THR A 6 -21.16 6.98 -16.22
CA THR A 6 -20.34 8.15 -15.88
C THR A 6 -18.91 7.65 -15.89
N ARG A 7 -18.09 8.13 -16.83
CA ARG A 7 -16.67 7.76 -16.88
C ARG A 7 -16.06 8.12 -15.52
N PRO A 8 -15.34 7.19 -14.86
CA PRO A 8 -14.74 7.50 -13.58
C PRO A 8 -13.70 8.62 -13.78
N GLU A 9 -13.82 9.70 -13.00
CA GLU A 9 -12.89 10.85 -13.07
C GLU A 9 -11.46 10.49 -12.66
N ARG A 10 -11.30 9.39 -11.91
CA ARG A 10 -10.00 8.88 -11.48
C ARG A 10 -10.06 7.36 -11.33
N ILE A 11 -8.92 6.71 -11.52
CA ILE A 11 -8.74 5.25 -11.49
C ILE A 11 -7.67 4.94 -10.44
N SER A 12 -7.87 3.89 -9.64
CA SER A 12 -6.77 3.29 -8.87
C SER A 12 -6.22 2.07 -9.61
N THR A 13 -4.89 1.92 -9.62
CA THR A 13 -4.25 0.73 -10.19
C THR A 13 -3.74 -0.15 -9.06
N SER A 14 -4.11 -1.43 -9.08
CA SER A 14 -3.58 -2.43 -8.17
C SER A 14 -2.88 -3.52 -8.96
N ALA A 15 -1.78 -4.05 -8.43
CA ALA A 15 -1.06 -5.13 -9.09
C ALA A 15 -1.77 -6.45 -8.81
N MET A 16 -2.26 -7.15 -9.83
CA MET A 16 -2.88 -8.48 -9.68
C MET A 16 -1.89 -9.61 -10.01
N THR A 17 -1.08 -9.47 -11.07
CA THR A 17 -0.01 -10.42 -11.43
C THR A 17 1.23 -9.70 -11.97
N PRO A 18 2.41 -10.36 -12.08
CA PRO A 18 3.61 -9.67 -12.55
C PRO A 18 3.38 -9.20 -13.98
N ARG A 19 3.33 -7.87 -14.16
CA ARG A 19 3.02 -7.14 -15.42
C ARG A 19 1.53 -6.88 -15.71
N HIS A 20 0.60 -7.28 -14.84
CA HIS A 20 -0.82 -6.97 -15.00
C HIS A 20 -1.32 -6.08 -13.86
N PHE A 21 -1.89 -4.94 -14.23
CA PHE A 21 -2.53 -4.01 -13.32
C PHE A 21 -4.01 -3.94 -13.64
N ASP A 22 -4.84 -4.11 -12.62
CA ASP A 22 -6.27 -3.90 -12.74
C ASP A 22 -6.60 -2.45 -12.46
N VAL A 23 -7.46 -1.91 -13.32
CA VAL A 23 -8.05 -0.58 -13.23
C VAL A 23 -9.30 -0.71 -12.36
N HIS A 24 -9.28 -0.06 -11.20
CA HIS A 24 -10.43 -0.01 -10.31
C HIS A 24 -11.07 1.39 -10.35
N CYS A 25 -12.39 1.38 -10.52
CA CYS A 25 -13.22 2.59 -10.49
C CYS A 25 -13.41 3.04 -9.04
N ILE A 26 -12.86 4.21 -8.71
CA ILE A 26 -12.92 4.76 -7.36
C ILE A 26 -14.05 5.78 -7.20
N THR A 27 -14.59 5.87 -5.98
CA THR A 27 -15.56 6.91 -5.63
C THR A 27 -14.87 8.26 -5.46
N PRO A 28 -15.56 9.40 -5.69
CA PRO A 28 -14.96 10.73 -5.57
C PRO A 28 -14.47 11.03 -4.15
N LYS A 29 -15.06 10.41 -3.12
CA LYS A 29 -14.60 10.55 -1.72
C LYS A 29 -13.24 9.89 -1.50
N GLU A 30 -13.04 8.70 -2.08
CA GLU A 30 -11.80 7.94 -1.96
C GLU A 30 -10.68 8.56 -2.80
N ALA A 31 -11.04 9.07 -3.99
CA ALA A 31 -10.12 9.69 -4.93
C ALA A 31 -9.28 10.83 -4.32
N LYS A 32 -9.75 11.48 -3.25
CA LYS A 32 -9.04 12.57 -2.57
C LYS A 32 -7.78 12.13 -1.83
N TYR A 33 -7.65 10.86 -1.52
CA TYR A 33 -6.55 10.34 -0.72
C TYR A 33 -5.62 9.47 -1.55
N LYS A 34 -4.33 9.53 -1.22
CA LYS A 34 -3.34 8.59 -1.74
C LYS A 34 -2.46 8.13 -0.60
N SER A 35 -2.14 6.85 -0.60
CA SER A 35 -1.26 6.25 0.40
C SER A 35 0.17 6.17 -0.15
N TYR A 36 1.16 6.37 0.70
CA TYR A 36 2.57 6.41 0.37
C TYR A 36 3.37 5.56 1.33
N LYS A 37 4.16 4.62 0.79
CA LYS A 37 5.17 3.93 1.58
C LYS A 37 6.41 4.80 1.76
N VAL A 38 6.89 4.91 3.00
CA VAL A 38 8.17 5.53 3.35
C VAL A 38 9.33 4.62 2.97
N ARG A 39 10.22 5.07 2.07
CA ARG A 39 11.40 4.32 1.64
C ARG A 39 12.63 4.64 2.44
N LYS A 40 12.88 5.93 2.69
CA LYS A 40 14.07 6.40 3.38
C LYS A 40 13.75 7.68 4.12
N ILE A 41 14.34 7.81 5.29
CA ILE A 41 14.45 9.06 6.02
C ILE A 41 15.95 9.29 6.15
N SER A 42 16.45 10.35 5.53
CA SER A 42 17.84 10.80 5.71
C SER A 42 17.84 12.17 6.33
N VAL A 43 18.89 12.45 7.10
CA VAL A 43 19.20 13.80 7.56
C VAL A 43 20.17 14.40 6.56
N ASP A 44 19.79 15.51 5.94
CA ASP A 44 20.68 16.26 5.05
C ASP A 44 21.63 17.13 5.88
N THR A 45 22.72 17.59 5.25
CA THR A 45 23.75 18.45 5.87
C THR A 45 23.17 19.74 6.46
N LYS A 46 21.99 20.17 6.01
CA LYS A 46 21.29 21.36 6.51
C LYS A 46 20.40 21.07 7.74
N GLY A 47 20.43 19.86 8.29
CA GLY A 47 19.59 19.46 9.43
C GLY A 47 18.12 19.17 9.06
N VAL A 48 17.74 19.37 7.80
CA VAL A 48 16.43 19.01 7.27
C VAL A 48 16.43 17.50 6.99
N SER A 49 15.36 16.81 7.39
CA SER A 49 15.26 15.36 7.22
C SER A 49 14.22 15.01 6.16
N PRO A 50 14.55 15.04 4.86
CA PRO A 50 13.58 14.67 3.84
C PRO A 50 13.17 13.20 3.99
N LEU A 51 11.87 13.00 4.15
CA LEU A 51 11.21 11.72 3.98
C LEU A 51 10.97 11.48 2.50
N VAL A 52 11.55 10.40 1.98
CA VAL A 52 11.41 9.98 0.59
C VAL A 52 10.43 8.81 0.52
N THR A 53 9.38 8.98 -0.26
CA THR A 53 8.39 7.94 -0.50
C THR A 53 8.67 7.15 -1.79
N HIS A 54 7.92 6.08 -2.00
CA HIS A 54 8.03 5.28 -3.23
C HIS A 54 7.62 5.98 -4.53
N ASP A 55 6.79 7.01 -4.43
CA ASP A 55 6.20 7.72 -5.58
C ASP A 55 6.87 9.09 -5.83
N VAL A 56 8.15 9.21 -5.44
CA VAL A 56 8.95 10.43 -5.64
C VAL A 56 8.38 11.66 -4.89
N TYR A 57 7.38 11.45 -4.02
CA TYR A 57 6.91 12.48 -3.11
C TYR A 57 7.89 12.61 -1.93
N ASN A 58 8.36 13.84 -1.70
CA ASN A 58 9.28 14.18 -0.64
C ASN A 58 8.60 15.11 0.37
N ASN A 59 8.62 14.75 1.64
CA ASN A 59 8.20 15.61 2.73
C ASN A 59 9.44 16.06 3.53
N TYR A 60 9.68 17.37 3.62
CA TYR A 60 10.88 17.94 4.25
C TYR A 60 10.79 18.02 5.78
N TYR A 61 9.57 18.03 6.32
CA TYR A 61 9.33 18.14 7.76
C TYR A 61 8.40 17.02 8.20
N PRO A 62 8.87 15.76 8.18
CA PRO A 62 8.10 14.64 8.71
C PRO A 62 8.06 14.70 10.25
N ASP A 63 6.95 14.23 10.83
CA ASP A 63 6.88 14.01 12.26
C ASP A 63 7.93 12.96 12.68
N PRO A 64 8.60 13.14 13.84
CA PRO A 64 9.65 12.23 14.32
C PRO A 64 9.13 10.82 14.66
N VAL A 65 7.81 10.65 14.72
CA VAL A 65 7.15 9.36 14.97
C VAL A 65 7.22 8.44 13.74
N ILE A 66 7.39 9.01 12.54
CA ILE A 66 7.37 8.27 11.27
C ILE A 66 8.67 7.49 11.11
N LYS A 67 8.57 6.19 10.82
CA LYS A 67 9.71 5.30 10.59
C LYS A 67 9.74 4.77 9.16
N VAL A 68 10.90 4.24 8.78
CA VAL A 68 11.06 3.56 7.50
C VAL A 68 10.15 2.34 7.42
N ASN A 69 9.48 2.16 6.27
CA ASN A 69 8.44 1.17 5.97
C ASN A 69 7.03 1.47 6.49
N ASP A 70 6.81 2.56 7.20
CA ASP A 70 5.45 3.00 7.53
C ASP A 70 4.70 3.44 6.25
N THR A 71 3.37 3.41 6.31
CA THR A 71 2.50 3.96 5.27
C THR A 71 1.89 5.27 5.74
N LEU A 72 2.00 6.30 4.92
CA LEU A 72 1.37 7.60 5.11
C LEU A 72 0.13 7.69 4.22
N GLN A 73 -0.96 8.23 4.75
CA GLN A 73 -2.10 8.65 3.94
C GLN A 73 -2.04 10.16 3.79
N THR A 74 -2.07 10.64 2.55
CA THR A 74 -1.96 12.06 2.22
C THR A 74 -3.22 12.48 1.48
N ASN A 75 -3.76 13.63 1.84
CA ASN A 75 -4.82 14.27 1.07
C ASN A 75 -4.19 14.99 -0.13
N LEU A 76 -4.68 14.72 -1.34
CA LEU A 76 -4.14 15.25 -2.59
C LEU A 76 -4.44 16.74 -2.79
N GLU A 77 -5.48 17.29 -2.15
CA GLU A 77 -5.82 18.71 -2.24
C GLU A 77 -4.87 19.55 -1.38
N THR A 78 -4.60 19.12 -0.14
CA THR A 78 -3.75 19.86 0.80
C THR A 78 -2.29 19.43 0.77
N ASN A 79 -1.99 18.26 0.18
CA ASN A 79 -0.68 17.59 0.24
C ASN A 79 -0.15 17.36 1.66
N GLN A 80 -1.05 17.30 2.65
CA GLN A 80 -0.73 17.03 4.05
C GLN A 80 -1.03 15.59 4.41
N ASN A 81 -0.19 15.00 5.27
CA ASN A 81 -0.35 13.65 5.76
C ASN A 81 -1.42 13.64 6.85
N THR A 82 -2.50 12.90 6.65
CA THR A 82 -3.61 12.80 7.60
C THR A 82 -3.43 11.65 8.58
N HIS A 83 -2.94 10.50 8.10
CA HIS A 83 -2.85 9.29 8.90
C HIS A 83 -1.51 8.58 8.71
N LEU A 84 -0.97 8.06 9.82
CA LEU A 84 0.22 7.23 9.86
C LEU A 84 -0.16 5.80 10.24
N ILE A 85 0.18 4.85 9.37
CA ILE A 85 0.05 3.42 9.63
C ILE A 85 1.44 2.88 9.92
N LYS A 86 1.65 2.49 11.17
CA LYS A 86 2.92 1.90 11.61
C LYS A 86 3.12 0.52 11.00
N PHE A 87 4.34 0.24 10.62
CA PHE A 87 4.77 -1.07 10.19
C PHE A 87 4.92 -2.00 11.39
N ASP A 88 3.86 -2.74 11.72
CA ASP A 88 3.80 -3.63 12.88
C ASP A 88 3.03 -4.92 12.60
N THR A 89 3.22 -5.90 13.46
CA THR A 89 2.53 -7.19 13.43
C THR A 89 1.03 -7.00 13.65
N GLY A 90 0.22 -7.79 12.94
CA GLY A 90 -1.25 -7.71 13.00
C GLY A 90 -1.87 -6.78 11.95
N ASN A 91 -1.06 -5.97 11.26
CA ASN A 91 -1.55 -5.11 10.19
C ASN A 91 -1.71 -5.86 8.86
N LEU A 92 -2.66 -5.38 8.04
CA LEU A 92 -2.88 -5.87 6.69
C LEU A 92 -1.88 -5.27 5.70
N SER A 93 -1.45 -6.14 4.80
CA SER A 93 -0.28 -5.96 3.96
C SER A 93 -0.57 -6.45 2.56
N MET A 94 -0.45 -5.58 1.55
CA MET A 94 -0.32 -6.06 0.18
C MET A 94 1.15 -6.25 -0.16
N LEU A 95 1.45 -7.39 -0.76
CA LEU A 95 2.77 -7.72 -1.24
C LEU A 95 2.91 -7.28 -2.70
N THR A 96 3.94 -6.48 -3.00
CA THR A 96 4.06 -5.75 -4.27
C THR A 96 5.12 -6.33 -5.23
N ARG A 97 5.75 -7.46 -4.91
CA ARG A 97 6.66 -8.20 -5.81
C ARG A 97 6.80 -9.65 -5.33
N SER A 98 7.61 -10.46 -6.00
CA SER A 98 7.75 -11.92 -5.79
C SER A 98 6.51 -12.72 -6.21
N ALA A 99 6.51 -14.03 -5.96
CA ALA A 99 5.41 -14.96 -6.23
C ALA A 99 4.13 -14.63 -5.43
N ASN A 100 4.22 -13.70 -4.48
CA ASN A 100 3.11 -13.28 -3.63
C ASN A 100 2.49 -11.93 -4.07
N LEU A 101 2.87 -11.42 -5.24
CA LEU A 101 2.37 -10.16 -5.79
C LEU A 101 0.84 -10.08 -5.77
N GLY A 102 0.30 -8.93 -5.37
CA GLY A 102 -1.14 -8.65 -5.40
C GLY A 102 -1.95 -9.32 -4.30
N ARG A 103 -1.31 -10.10 -3.43
CA ARG A 103 -1.98 -10.78 -2.32
C ARG A 103 -1.97 -9.91 -1.08
N ILE A 104 -3.14 -9.86 -0.42
CA ILE A 104 -3.34 -9.18 0.85
C ILE A 104 -3.24 -10.20 1.98
N ARG A 105 -2.36 -9.94 2.94
CA ARG A 105 -2.04 -10.83 4.06
C ARG A 105 -1.92 -10.06 5.37
N VAL A 106 -2.02 -10.77 6.48
CA VAL A 106 -1.72 -10.23 7.82
C VAL A 106 -0.25 -10.50 8.13
N ILE A 107 0.48 -9.50 8.63
CA ILE A 107 1.83 -9.71 9.16
C ILE A 107 1.71 -10.45 10.50
N THR A 108 2.40 -11.57 10.64
CA THR A 108 2.38 -12.39 11.87
C THR A 108 3.67 -12.31 12.67
N ASN A 109 4.83 -12.21 12.00
CA ASN A 109 6.10 -12.05 12.69
C ASN A 109 7.10 -11.32 11.79
N ARG A 110 8.05 -10.61 12.42
CA ARG A 110 9.19 -9.97 11.75
C ARG A 110 10.48 -10.49 12.36
N GLU A 111 11.26 -11.17 11.54
CA GLU A 111 12.60 -11.62 11.87
C GLU A 111 13.60 -10.63 11.28
N ARG A 112 14.44 -10.05 12.14
CA ARG A 112 15.54 -9.17 11.72
C ARG A 112 16.83 -9.95 11.80
N SER A 113 17.56 -9.97 10.70
CA SER A 113 18.81 -10.70 10.59
C SER A 113 19.98 -9.72 10.45
N SER A 114 21.01 -9.87 11.27
CA SER A 114 22.21 -9.05 11.17
C SER A 114 22.99 -9.42 9.90
N GLY A 115 22.92 -8.58 8.87
CA GLY A 115 23.67 -8.75 7.62
C GLY A 115 22.90 -9.35 6.45
N SER A 116 21.61 -9.64 6.61
CA SER A 116 20.72 -10.02 5.49
C SER A 116 19.41 -9.24 5.55
N PHE A 117 18.55 -9.40 4.55
CA PHE A 117 17.26 -8.73 4.54
C PHE A 117 16.36 -9.29 5.63
N ASP A 118 15.66 -8.41 6.34
CA ASP A 118 14.61 -8.80 7.28
C ASP A 118 13.60 -9.76 6.59
N THR A 119 13.10 -10.74 7.33
CA THR A 119 12.09 -11.69 6.85
C THR A 119 10.78 -11.45 7.57
N LEU A 120 9.69 -11.30 6.81
CA LEU A 120 8.34 -11.24 7.35
C LEU A 120 7.64 -12.57 7.16
N HIS A 121 6.95 -12.99 8.19
CA HIS A 121 6.01 -14.09 8.11
C HIS A 121 4.62 -13.52 7.92
N VAL A 122 3.98 -13.89 6.81
CA VAL A 122 2.66 -13.41 6.45
C VAL A 122 1.66 -14.56 6.43
N LYS A 123 0.42 -14.26 6.79
CA LYS A 123 -0.67 -15.23 6.88
C LYS A 123 -1.83 -14.81 5.97
N ASP A 124 -2.31 -15.74 5.16
CA ASP A 124 -3.54 -15.58 4.36
C ASP A 124 -4.80 -15.80 5.23
N ALA A 125 -5.97 -15.47 4.69
CA ALA A 125 -7.27 -15.76 5.33
C ALA A 125 -7.55 -17.26 5.52
N LYS A 126 -6.86 -18.13 4.77
CA LYS A 126 -6.90 -19.61 4.91
C LYS A 126 -5.83 -20.14 5.87
N ASP A 127 -5.24 -19.28 6.67
CA ASP A 127 -4.22 -19.60 7.66
C ASP A 127 -2.88 -20.15 7.15
N ASN A 128 -2.67 -20.13 5.83
CA ASN A 128 -1.39 -20.47 5.22
C ASN A 128 -0.35 -19.41 5.56
N LYS A 129 0.74 -19.85 6.21
CA LYS A 129 1.89 -19.01 6.57
C LYS A 129 2.96 -19.14 5.50
N GLN A 130 3.47 -18.01 5.02
CA GLN A 130 4.59 -18.00 4.08
C GLN A 130 5.59 -16.92 4.49
N PRO A 131 6.91 -17.19 4.39
CA PRO A 131 7.92 -16.17 4.55
C PRO A 131 7.99 -15.27 3.32
N CYS A 132 8.31 -14.00 3.52
CA CYS A 132 8.64 -13.04 2.47
C CYS A 132 9.75 -12.10 2.93
N HIS A 133 10.77 -11.90 2.09
CA HIS A 133 11.88 -11.00 2.39
C HIS A 133 11.48 -9.52 2.20
N LEU A 134 11.98 -8.66 3.09
CA LEU A 134 11.59 -7.26 3.20
C LEU A 134 12.12 -6.25 2.17
N PRO A 135 13.12 -6.48 1.30
CA PRO A 135 13.87 -5.35 0.76
C PRO A 135 13.03 -4.34 -0.02
N LEU A 136 11.85 -4.71 -0.54
CA LEU A 136 11.02 -3.79 -1.33
C LEU A 136 9.49 -3.91 -1.23
N GLN A 137 8.88 -4.84 -0.47
CA GLN A 137 7.60 -5.42 -0.96
C GLN A 137 6.43 -5.45 0.01
N HIS A 138 6.12 -4.35 0.67
CA HIS A 138 4.91 -4.28 1.46
C HIS A 138 4.36 -2.87 1.45
N PHE A 139 3.10 -2.76 1.10
CA PHE A 139 2.29 -1.58 1.34
C PHE A 139 1.26 -1.90 2.42
N CYS A 140 1.30 -1.21 3.57
CA CYS A 140 0.31 -1.42 4.64
C CYS A 140 -1.01 -0.78 4.26
N TYR A 141 -2.09 -1.55 4.38
CA TYR A 141 -3.46 -1.09 4.20
C TYR A 141 -4.23 -1.21 5.52
N TRP A 142 -5.14 -0.27 5.72
CA TRP A 142 -6.01 -0.20 6.90
C TRP A 142 -7.27 -1.06 6.73
N GLN A 143 -7.69 -1.80 7.78
CA GLN A 143 -8.83 -2.74 7.74
C GLN A 143 -10.20 -2.16 8.20
N LYS A 144 -10.31 -0.94 8.73
CA LYS A 144 -11.62 -0.35 9.09
C LYS A 144 -11.74 1.14 8.80
N GLN A 145 -12.16 1.48 7.57
CA GLN A 145 -12.40 2.82 7.02
C GLN A 145 -11.22 3.43 6.25
N GLN A 146 -11.38 3.37 4.92
CA GLN A 146 -10.85 4.27 3.89
C GLN A 146 -9.33 4.32 3.72
N ALA A 147 -8.83 3.43 2.85
CA ALA A 147 -7.84 3.88 1.88
C ALA A 147 -8.28 3.51 0.46
N ILE A 148 -8.73 2.28 0.21
CA ILE A 148 -9.32 1.85 -1.07
C ILE A 148 -10.34 0.73 -0.80
N ASP A 149 -11.54 0.77 -1.38
CA ASP A 149 -12.45 -0.38 -1.33
C ASP A 149 -11.96 -1.51 -2.24
N ILE A 150 -11.04 -2.31 -1.71
CA ILE A 150 -10.50 -3.52 -2.34
C ILE A 150 -11.49 -4.70 -2.31
N SER A 151 -12.66 -4.58 -1.65
CA SER A 151 -13.60 -5.70 -1.51
C SER A 151 -14.28 -6.07 -2.83
N SER A 152 -14.35 -5.14 -3.78
CA SER A 152 -14.91 -5.36 -5.12
C SER A 152 -14.02 -6.24 -6.03
N LEU A 153 -12.73 -6.43 -5.70
CA LEU A 153 -11.81 -7.33 -6.42
C LEU A 153 -12.20 -8.82 -6.33
N ARG A 154 -13.16 -9.19 -5.48
CA ARG A 154 -13.63 -10.58 -5.34
C ARG A 154 -14.71 -10.98 -6.35
N LYS A 155 -15.25 -10.05 -7.14
CA LYS A 155 -16.14 -10.38 -8.24
C LYS A 155 -15.30 -10.52 -9.49
N SER A 156 -14.63 -11.66 -9.64
CA SER A 156 -14.31 -12.13 -10.98
C SER A 156 -15.65 -12.30 -11.68
N ASP A 157 -15.96 -11.41 -12.63
CA ASP A 157 -17.06 -11.64 -13.54
C ASP A 157 -16.91 -13.05 -14.13
N PRO A 158 -17.97 -13.89 -14.15
CA PRO A 158 -17.89 -15.18 -14.79
C PRO A 158 -17.48 -14.94 -16.25
N LEU A 159 -16.44 -15.67 -16.67
CA LEU A 159 -15.93 -15.68 -18.05
C LEU A 159 -17.11 -15.67 -19.02
N HIS A 160 -17.30 -14.54 -19.72
CA HIS A 160 -18.03 -14.55 -20.98
C HIS A 160 -17.16 -15.32 -21.97
N HIS A 161 -17.42 -16.62 -22.09
CA HIS A 161 -17.03 -17.40 -23.24
C HIS A 161 -17.68 -16.76 -24.48
N CYS A 162 -16.86 -16.38 -25.45
CA CYS A 162 -17.26 -16.38 -26.86
C CYS A 162 -17.11 -17.78 -27.42
#